data_AF-X0WGP3-F1
#
_entry.id   AF-X0WGP3-F1
#
_cell.length_a   1.000
_cell.length_b   1.000
_cell.length_c   1.000
_cell.angle_alpha   90.00
_cell.angle_beta   90.00
_cell.angle_gamma   90.00
#
_symmetry.space_group_name_H-M   'P 1'
#
loop_
_entity.id
_entity.type
_entity.pdbx_description
1 polymer ?
#
loop_
_entity_poly.entity_id
_entity_poly.type
_entity_poly.pdbx_seq_one_letter_code
_entity_poly.pdbx_strand_id
1 'polypeptide(L)'
;GRVEIDGWGGGWIKVFGSDGKQIEDPPIEGEEFTPLENFIAALLGKDDPPTNPTHGVIQTELMDAIYESQRTGQPAEPKRKG
;
A
#
# COMPACT_ATOMS: atom_id res chain seq x y z
N GLY A 1 -14.62 -7.42 2.93
CA GLY A 1 -13.87 -7.21 4.17
C GLY A 1 -13.39 -5.78 4.25
N ARG A 2 -12.98 -5.33 5.43
CA ARG A 2 -12.39 -4.00 5.69
C ARG A 2 -11.01 -4.21 6.31
N VAL A 3 -10.01 -3.45 5.89
CA VAL A 3 -8.67 -3.47 6.50
C VAL A 3 -8.43 -2.10 7.12
N GLU A 4 -8.00 -2.09 8.38
CA GLU A 4 -7.59 -0.89 9.10
C GLU A 4 -6.11 -0.99 9.44
N ILE A 5 -5.37 0.10 9.25
CA ILE A 5 -3.93 0.16 9.46
C ILE A 5 -3.63 1.37 10.33
N ASP A 6 -2.68 1.23 11.26
CA ASP A 6 -2.04 2.37 11.91
C ASP A 6 -1.24 3.20 10.87
N GLY A 7 -1.83 4.31 10.45
CA GLY A 7 -1.27 5.16 9.39
C GLY A 7 0.04 5.89 9.75
N TRP A 8 0.50 5.81 10.99
CA TRP A 8 1.72 6.52 11.43
C TRP A 8 2.92 5.59 11.63
N GLY A 9 2.72 4.47 12.33
CA GLY A 9 3.81 3.55 12.68
C GLY A 9 3.67 2.14 12.13
N GLY A 10 2.54 1.81 11.51
CA GLY A 10 2.23 0.44 11.12
C GLY A 10 2.21 -0.53 12.31
N GLY A 11 2.04 -0.04 13.54
CA GLY A 11 2.14 -0.85 14.76
C GLY A 11 1.02 -1.89 14.90
N TRP A 12 -0.04 -1.76 14.11
CA TRP A 12 -1.11 -2.76 14.00
C TRP A 12 -1.79 -2.71 12.63
N ILE A 13 -2.27 -3.88 12.21
CA ILE A 13 -3.16 -4.07 11.07
C ILE A 13 -4.33 -4.92 11.56
N LYS A 14 -5.56 -4.47 11.31
CA LYS A 14 -6.79 -5.21 11.64
C LYS A 14 -7.54 -5.56 10.36
N VAL A 15 -7.81 -6.84 10.17
CA VAL A 15 -8.57 -7.36 9.04
C VAL A 15 -9.97 -7.73 9.52
N PHE A 16 -11.00 -7.29 8.82
CA PHE A 16 -12.40 -7.62 9.12
C PHE A 16 -13.03 -8.42 7.99
N GLY A 17 -13.69 -9.52 8.35
CA GLY A 17 -14.47 -10.36 7.46
C GLY A 17 -15.69 -9.64 6.88
N SER A 18 -16.36 -10.27 5.92
CA SER A 18 -17.64 -9.78 5.35
C SER A 18 -18.79 -9.77 6.36
N ASP A 19 -18.63 -10.46 7.49
CA ASP A 19 -19.54 -10.48 8.63
C ASP A 19 -19.24 -9.38 9.67
N GLY A 20 -18.21 -8.55 9.41
CA GLY A 20 -17.80 -7.46 10.29
C GLY A 20 -16.98 -7.88 11.51
N LYS A 21 -16.63 -9.17 11.64
CA LYS A 21 -15.76 -9.65 12.72
C LYS A 21 -14.30 -9.47 12.35
N GLN A 22 -13.48 -9.15 13.35
CA GLN A 22 -12.03 -9.13 13.18
C GLN A 22 -11.52 -10.55 12.97
N ILE A 23 -10.73 -10.74 11.92
CA ILE A 23 -10.00 -11.97 11.62
C ILE A 23 -8.61 -11.78 12.25
N GLU A 24 -8.30 -12.56 13.28
CA GLU A 24 -7.01 -12.47 13.98
C GLU A 24 -5.86 -13.01 13.11
N ASP A 25 -6.06 -14.15 12.47
CA ASP A 25 -5.11 -14.75 11.52
C ASP A 25 -5.77 -14.86 10.14
N PRO A 26 -5.66 -13.82 9.29
CA PRO A 26 -6.12 -13.94 7.92
C PRO A 26 -5.25 -15.01 7.22
N PRO A 27 -5.85 -15.93 6.44
CA PRO A 27 -5.07 -16.82 5.61
C PRO A 27 -4.31 -15.97 4.59
N ILE A 28 -3.00 -15.83 4.78
CA ILE A 28 -2.11 -15.23 3.79
C ILE A 28 -1.71 -16.38 2.87
N GLU A 29 -2.34 -16.43 1.70
CA GLU A 29 -1.95 -17.37 0.64
C GLU A 29 -0.69 -16.83 -0.06
N GLY A 30 0.31 -17.69 -0.22
CA GLY A 30 1.56 -17.35 -0.91
C GLY A 30 2.80 -17.80 -0.14
N GLU A 31 3.93 -17.84 -0.83
CA GLU A 31 5.24 -17.96 -0.18
C GLU A 31 5.69 -16.60 0.32
N GLU A 32 6.42 -16.59 1.44
CA GLU A 32 7.03 -15.38 1.96
C GLU A 32 8.16 -14.96 1.01
N PHE A 33 8.07 -13.75 0.45
CA PHE A 33 9.08 -13.20 -0.44
C PHE A 33 9.53 -11.83 0.05
N THR A 34 10.83 -11.59 -0.06
CA THR A 34 11.38 -10.24 0.07
C THR A 34 11.08 -9.41 -1.18
N PRO A 35 11.02 -8.07 -1.07
CA PRO A 35 10.87 -7.20 -2.24
C PRO A 35 11.94 -7.42 -3.32
N LEU A 36 13.16 -7.82 -2.92
CA LEU A 36 14.25 -8.13 -3.84
C LEU A 36 14.00 -9.42 -4.62
N GLU A 37 13.56 -10.48 -3.95
CA GLU A 37 13.24 -11.76 -4.60
C GLU A 37 12.10 -11.59 -5.60
N ASN A 38 11.08 -10.82 -5.23
CA ASN A 38 9.99 -10.48 -6.13
C ASN A 38 10.49 -9.73 -7.38
N PHE A 39 11.34 -8.71 -7.19
CA PHE A 39 11.90 -7.95 -8.30
C PHE A 39 12.71 -8.83 -9.26
N ILE A 40 13.52 -9.74 -8.73
CA ILE A 40 14.29 -10.70 -9.55
C ILE A 40 13.36 -11.67 -10.27
N ALA A 41 12.33 -12.20 -9.60
CA ALA A 41 11.37 -13.11 -10.21
C ALA A 41 10.60 -12.45 -11.37
N ALA A 42 10.17 -11.20 -11.19
CA ALA A 42 9.50 -10.41 -12.22
C ALA A 42 10.40 -10.13 -13.43
N LEU A 43 11.68 -9.78 -13.21
CA LEU A 43 12.65 -9.60 -14.30
C LEU A 43 12.91 -10.89 -15.10
N LEU A 44 12.90 -12.04 -14.42
CA LEU A 44 13.09 -13.35 -15.03
C LEU A 44 11.83 -13.90 -15.70
N GLY A 45 10.70 -13.17 -15.64
CA GLY A 45 9.41 -13.59 -16.19
C GLY A 45 8.80 -14.79 -15.45
N LYS A 46 9.20 -15.03 -14.21
CA LYS A 46 8.71 -16.14 -13.37
C LYS A 46 7.46 -15.78 -12.58
N ASP A 47 7.22 -14.50 -12.39
CA ASP A 47 6.09 -13.97 -11.65
C ASP A 47 5.72 -12.57 -12.17
N ASP A 48 4.50 -12.14 -11.90
CA ASP A 48 4.07 -10.77 -12.20
C ASP A 48 4.44 -9.84 -11.03
N PRO A 49 4.97 -8.64 -11.29
CA PRO A 49 5.26 -7.70 -10.22
C PRO A 49 3.94 -7.28 -9.53
N PRO A 50 3.80 -7.45 -8.20
CA PRO A 50 2.60 -7.12 -7.45
C PRO A 50 2.38 -5.59 -7.37
N THR A 51 3.41 -4.82 -7.71
CA THR A 51 3.33 -3.36 -7.84
C THR A 51 3.74 -2.95 -9.24
N ASN A 52 2.96 -2.07 -9.88
CA ASN A 52 3.33 -1.49 -11.17
C ASN A 52 4.05 -0.14 -10.97
N PRO A 53 4.76 0.37 -11.99
CA PRO A 53 5.40 1.69 -11.92
C PRO A 53 4.43 2.83 -11.57
N THR A 54 3.15 2.70 -11.94
CA THR A 54 2.10 3.69 -11.63
C THR A 54 1.86 3.82 -10.12
N HIS A 55 1.99 2.74 -9.35
CA HIS A 55 1.91 2.81 -7.88
C HIS A 55 3.01 3.70 -7.29
N GLY A 56 4.21 3.70 -7.87
CA GLY A 56 5.30 4.61 -7.47
C GLY A 56 4.99 6.08 -7.75
N VAL A 57 4.31 6.36 -8.87
CA VAL A 57 3.84 7.72 -9.21
C VAL A 57 2.78 8.18 -8.20
N ILE A 58 1.77 7.34 -7.95
CA ILE A 58 0.70 7.63 -6.98
C ILE A 58 1.28 7.87 -5.58
N GLN A 59 2.24 7.06 -5.16
CA GLN A 59 2.91 7.24 -3.87
C GLN A 59 3.66 8.58 -3.80
N THR A 60 4.35 8.97 -4.87
CA THR A 60 5.06 10.24 -4.93
C THR A 60 4.09 11.42 -4.87
N GLU A 61 2.98 11.37 -5.61
CA GLU A 61 1.95 12.41 -5.59
C GLU A 61 1.26 12.54 -4.23
N LEU A 62 1.06 11.42 -3.54
CA LEU A 62 0.55 11.41 -2.16
C LEU A 62 1.54 12.11 -1.21
N MET A 63 2.83 11.80 -1.32
CA MET A 63 3.86 12.43 -0.47
C MET A 63 3.92 13.94 -0.71
N ASP A 64 3.87 14.39 -1.96
CA ASP A 64 3.82 15.81 -2.31
C ASP A 64 2.61 16.51 -1.67
N ALA A 65 1.43 15.88 -1.73
CA ALA A 65 0.22 16.39 -1.10
C ALA A 65 0.33 16.46 0.44
N ILE A 66 0.94 15.47 1.08
CA ILE A 66 1.19 15.47 2.52
C ILE A 66 2.09 16.65 2.91
N TYR A 67 3.20 16.86 2.19
CA TYR A 67 4.11 17.96 2.47
C TYR A 67 3.46 19.33 2.24
N GLU A 68 2.67 19.48 1.17
CA GLU A 68 1.96 20.72 0.88
C GLU A 68 0.88 21.03 1.93
N SER A 69 0.17 20.00 2.41
CA SER A 69 -0.81 20.14 3.48
C SER A 69 -0.16 20.61 4.78
N GLN A 70 0.99 20.02 5.13
CA GLN A 70 1.75 20.46 6.30
C GLN A 70 2.22 21.92 6.17
N ARG A 71 2.71 22.31 4.99
CA ARG A 71 3.20 23.67 4.72
C ARG A 71 2.12 24.74 4.83
N THR A 72 0.90 24.43 4.39
CA THR A 72 -0.21 25.39 4.29
C THR A 72 -1.18 25.31 5.46
N GLY A 73 -1.16 24.22 6.23
CA GLY A 73 -2.15 23.93 7.27
C GLY A 73 -3.56 23.64 6.71
N GLN A 74 -3.67 23.37 5.42
CA GLN A 74 -4.93 23.09 4.72
C GLN A 74 -4.84 21.74 4.02
N PRO A 75 -5.96 21.06 3.74
CA PRO A 75 -5.96 19.86 2.89
C PRO A 75 -5.36 20.16 1.51
N ALA A 76 -4.55 19.25 0.98
CA ALA A 76 -3.99 19.34 -0.36
C ALA A 76 -4.34 18.10 -1.18
N GLU A 77 -4.66 18.29 -2.46
CA GLU A 77 -5.05 17.20 -3.37
C GLU A 77 -3.90 16.84 -4.33
N PRO A 78 -3.69 15.55 -4.63
CA PRO A 78 -2.82 15.11 -5.71
C PRO A 78 -3.24 15.73 -7.04
N LYS A 79 -2.27 16.21 -7.83
CA LYS A 79 -2.55 16.81 -9.14
C LYS A 79 -2.96 15.70 -10.12
N ARG A 80 -4.26 15.52 -10.39
CA ARG A 80 -4.71 14.65 -11.48
C ARG A 80 -4.09 15.11 -12.81
N LYS A 81 -3.09 14.39 -13.30
CA LYS A 81 -2.78 14.39 -14.74
C LYS A 81 -3.77 13.45 -15.40
N GLY A 82 -4.70 14.03 -16.17
CA GLY A 82 -5.60 13.29 -17.04
C GLY A 82 -4.87 12.58 -18.17
#